data_AF-A0A7C1G8Z3-F1
#
_entry.id   AF-A0A7C1G8Z3-F1
#
_cell.length_a   1.000
_cell.length_b   1.000
_cell.length_c   1.000
_cell.angle_alpha   90.00
_cell.angle_beta   90.00
_cell.angle_gamma   90.00
#
_symmetry.space_group_name_H-M   'P 1'
#
loop_
_entity.id
_entity.type
_entity.pdbx_description
1 polymer ?
#
loop_
_entity_poly.entity_id
_entity_poly.type
_entity_poly.pdbx_seq_one_letter_code
_entity_poly.pdbx_strand_id
1 'polypeptide(L)'
;MYNNIYFENGKTGEEARSRVKIKVEGKVIQKKAHARMGARLYFATLLAVLAVIAVIASLASNIIAPSPSTTHGDGSVPPMLNEEQKREAISVALSDPLVGNILAKSNWTLLEAGPWTESGRIVGVIMLIRLERPVWVSGEFKDIGGKSYRAKLWVGNLHVLVDLSARRVVAVSPGMARPPGDPPEAATYEALRAVAEKKLGTRPLLAGLFYTDEYPAGLAFFTATVGDRERIVAVDVARRMVVDKYSGEVIKP
;
A
#
# COMPACT_ATOMS: atom_id res chain seq x y z
N MET A 1 -16.02 -3.88 -40.28
CA MET A 1 -17.49 -3.86 -40.13
C MET A 1 -17.79 -3.24 -38.78
N TYR A 2 -18.37 -2.04 -38.81
CA TYR A 2 -18.80 -1.28 -37.64
C TYR A 2 -20.06 -1.93 -37.07
N ASN A 3 -20.18 -2.01 -35.75
CA ASN A 3 -21.48 -2.11 -35.11
C ASN A 3 -21.60 -1.04 -34.02
N ASN A 4 -22.51 -0.11 -34.31
CA ASN A 4 -22.93 1.00 -33.48
C ASN A 4 -23.70 0.47 -32.27
N ILE A 5 -23.40 1.03 -31.09
CA ILE A 5 -24.27 0.90 -29.92
C ILE A 5 -25.22 2.10 -29.97
N TYR A 6 -26.52 1.82 -30.06
CA TYR A 6 -27.57 2.83 -29.88
C TYR A 6 -27.84 3.01 -28.38
N PHE A 7 -27.88 4.26 -27.93
CA PHE A 7 -28.44 4.62 -26.62
C PHE A 7 -29.82 5.22 -26.84
N GLU A 8 -30.86 4.52 -26.42
CA GLU A 8 -32.18 5.13 -26.24
C GLU A 8 -32.20 5.89 -24.91
N ASN A 9 -32.34 7.21 -25.00
CA ASN A 9 -32.65 8.06 -23.86
C ASN A 9 -34.14 7.89 -23.51
N GLY A 10 -34.41 7.02 -22.54
CA GLY A 10 -35.67 6.99 -21.79
C GLY A 10 -35.50 7.68 -20.45
N LYS A 11 -36.09 8.87 -20.31
CA LYS A 11 -36.20 9.59 -19.03
C LYS A 11 -37.13 8.85 -18.05
N THR A 12 -36.88 9.14 -16.77
CA THR A 12 -37.78 9.12 -15.60
C THR A 12 -38.16 7.79 -14.95
N GLY A 13 -37.77 7.67 -13.67
CA GLY A 13 -38.52 6.96 -12.64
C GLY A 13 -38.08 5.51 -12.37
N GLU A 14 -37.67 5.25 -11.14
CA GLU A 14 -37.62 3.95 -10.44
C GLU A 14 -36.88 2.75 -11.08
N GLU A 15 -35.84 2.30 -10.36
CA GLU A 15 -35.34 0.92 -10.27
C GLU A 15 -35.30 0.06 -11.55
N ALA A 16 -34.36 0.35 -12.46
CA ALA A 16 -33.95 -0.61 -13.48
C ALA A 16 -32.87 -1.58 -12.95
N ARG A 17 -33.28 -2.59 -12.16
CA ARG A 17 -32.48 -3.82 -11.98
C ARG A 17 -32.51 -4.60 -13.31
N SER A 18 -31.46 -4.50 -14.11
CA SER A 18 -31.27 -5.31 -15.31
C SER A 18 -31.04 -6.78 -14.94
N ARG A 19 -32.11 -7.58 -15.03
CA ARG A 19 -32.05 -9.04 -14.99
C ARG A 19 -31.70 -9.57 -16.37
N VAL A 20 -30.49 -10.11 -16.53
CA VAL A 20 -30.15 -10.95 -17.69
C VAL A 20 -30.82 -12.32 -17.50
N LYS A 21 -31.83 -12.63 -18.31
CA LYS A 21 -32.40 -13.98 -18.43
C LYS A 21 -31.51 -14.80 -19.36
N ILE A 22 -30.70 -15.70 -18.79
CA ILE A 22 -30.09 -16.78 -19.56
C ILE A 22 -31.04 -17.98 -19.47
N LYS A 23 -31.63 -18.36 -20.61
CA LYS A 23 -32.45 -19.57 -20.75
C LYS A 23 -31.49 -20.75 -20.92
N VAL A 24 -31.39 -21.62 -19.92
CA VAL A 24 -30.73 -22.92 -20.05
C VAL A 24 -31.77 -24.00 -19.74
N GLU A 25 -32.11 -24.77 -20.77
CA GLU A 25 -32.93 -25.98 -20.66
C GLU A 25 -32.14 -27.07 -19.93
N GLY A 26 -32.76 -27.74 -18.95
CA GLY A 26 -32.22 -29.01 -18.43
C GLY A 26 -32.45 -29.29 -16.95
N LYS A 27 -33.54 -30.03 -16.67
CA LYS A 27 -33.76 -30.93 -15.52
C LYS A 27 -33.89 -30.34 -14.11
N VAL A 28 -35.16 -30.24 -13.70
CA VAL A 28 -35.60 -30.14 -12.31
C VAL A 28 -35.33 -31.46 -11.58
N ILE A 29 -34.61 -31.42 -10.46
CA ILE A 29 -34.71 -32.42 -9.39
C ILE A 29 -35.07 -31.67 -8.11
N GLN A 30 -36.34 -31.76 -7.72
CA GLN A 30 -36.79 -31.42 -6.38
C GLN A 30 -36.26 -32.47 -5.40
N LYS A 31 -35.57 -32.04 -4.35
CA LYS A 31 -35.57 -32.75 -3.06
C LYS A 31 -35.95 -31.77 -1.96
N LYS A 32 -37.13 -32.03 -1.38
CA LYS A 32 -37.54 -31.52 -0.06
C LYS A 32 -36.59 -32.09 1.00
N ALA A 33 -36.08 -31.25 1.88
CA ALA A 33 -35.64 -31.66 3.21
C ALA A 33 -35.96 -30.54 4.21
N HIS A 34 -37.03 -30.80 4.97
CA HIS A 34 -37.34 -30.40 6.33
C HIS A 34 -36.68 -29.14 6.94
N ALA A 35 -37.54 -28.15 7.20
CA ALA A 35 -37.38 -27.23 8.30
C ALA A 35 -37.61 -27.95 9.64
N ARG A 36 -36.64 -27.88 10.55
CA ARG A 36 -36.76 -27.57 12.00
C ARG A 36 -35.49 -27.99 12.75
N MET A 37 -35.18 -27.23 13.79
CA MET A 37 -33.99 -27.30 14.68
C MET A 37 -32.75 -26.61 14.09
N GLY A 38 -32.16 -25.60 14.73
CA GLY A 38 -32.42 -25.05 16.04
C GLY A 38 -31.66 -23.73 16.20
N ALA A 39 -32.32 -22.78 16.85
CA ALA A 39 -31.80 -21.49 17.31
C ALA A 39 -30.69 -21.64 18.38
N ARG A 40 -29.83 -22.65 18.26
CA ARG A 40 -28.72 -22.97 19.16
C ARG A 40 -27.34 -22.88 18.50
N LEU A 41 -27.27 -22.58 17.20
CA LEU A 41 -25.98 -22.48 16.49
C LEU A 41 -25.43 -21.04 16.35
N TYR A 42 -26.21 -20.02 16.72
CA TYR A 42 -25.77 -18.61 16.63
C TYR A 42 -25.20 -18.05 17.93
N PHE A 43 -25.19 -18.82 19.03
CA PHE A 43 -24.58 -18.42 20.30
C PHE A 43 -23.20 -19.05 20.57
N ALA A 44 -22.80 -20.07 19.82
CA ALA A 44 -21.49 -20.72 19.98
C ALA A 44 -20.36 -20.05 19.18
N THR A 45 -20.68 -19.33 18.10
CA THR A 45 -19.69 -18.62 17.28
C THR A 45 -19.29 -17.25 17.84
N LEU A 46 -20.10 -16.65 18.72
CA LEU A 46 -19.77 -15.35 19.34
C LEU A 46 -18.77 -15.48 20.52
N LEU A 47 -18.71 -16.64 21.17
CA LEU A 47 -17.79 -16.90 22.29
C LEU A 47 -16.39 -17.34 21.85
N ALA A 48 -16.23 -17.88 20.63
CA ALA A 48 -14.91 -18.25 20.09
C ALA A 48 -14.07 -17.04 19.65
N VAL A 49 -14.70 -15.90 19.34
CA VAL A 49 -13.99 -14.66 18.97
C VAL A 49 -13.43 -13.93 20.20
N LEU A 50 -13.98 -14.15 21.39
CA LEU A 50 -13.49 -13.56 22.64
C LEU A 50 -12.34 -14.36 23.30
N ALA A 51 -12.14 -15.63 22.95
CA ALA A 51 -11.04 -16.44 23.48
C ALA A 51 -9.69 -16.21 22.77
N VAL A 52 -9.68 -15.65 21.56
CA VAL A 52 -8.44 -15.32 20.82
C VAL A 52 -7.84 -13.97 21.28
N ILE A 53 -8.63 -13.10 21.91
CA ILE A 53 -8.16 -11.81 22.44
C ILE A 53 -7.35 -12.00 23.75
N ALA A 54 -7.53 -13.12 24.46
CA ALA A 54 -6.79 -13.39 25.71
C ALA A 54 -5.41 -14.04 25.51
N VAL A 55 -5.11 -14.63 24.35
CA VAL A 55 -3.80 -15.30 24.12
C VAL A 55 -2.75 -14.37 23.48
N ILE A 56 -3.17 -13.25 22.89
CA ILE A 56 -2.21 -12.21 22.41
C ILE A 56 -1.69 -11.35 23.58
N ALA A 57 -2.36 -11.39 24.74
CA ALA A 57 -1.88 -10.70 25.94
C ALA A 57 -0.79 -11.47 26.73
N SER A 58 -0.38 -12.66 26.30
CA SER A 58 0.56 -13.53 27.06
C SER A 58 1.92 -13.76 26.41
N LEU A 59 2.24 -13.14 25.27
CA LEU A 59 3.57 -13.21 24.64
C LEU A 59 4.36 -11.89 24.76
N ALA A 60 3.91 -10.96 25.60
CA ALA A 60 4.64 -9.75 25.99
C ALA A 60 5.41 -9.90 27.31
N SER A 61 5.82 -11.13 27.68
CA SER A 61 6.64 -11.37 28.87
C SER A 61 7.89 -12.16 28.52
N ASN A 62 9.04 -11.49 28.65
CA ASN A 62 10.44 -11.96 28.71
C ASN A 62 11.42 -11.41 27.65
N ILE A 63 11.19 -10.19 27.17
CA ILE A 63 12.34 -9.31 26.86
C ILE A 63 12.39 -8.29 28.00
N ILE A 64 13.21 -8.60 29.01
CA ILE A 64 13.65 -7.59 29.98
C ILE A 64 14.48 -6.60 29.17
N ALA A 65 13.84 -5.53 28.72
CA ALA A 65 14.57 -4.35 28.27
C ALA A 65 15.45 -3.91 29.45
N PRO A 66 16.74 -3.58 29.23
CA PRO A 66 17.53 -2.98 30.28
C PRO A 66 16.77 -1.76 30.78
N SER A 67 16.52 -1.69 32.09
CA SER A 67 15.83 -0.57 32.71
C SER A 67 16.50 0.72 32.26
N PRO A 68 15.73 1.75 31.87
CA PRO A 68 16.33 3.04 31.52
C PRO A 68 17.14 3.48 32.73
N SER A 69 18.45 3.61 32.56
CA SER A 69 19.31 4.28 33.51
C SER A 69 18.70 5.65 33.76
N THR A 70 18.20 5.86 34.97
CA THR A 70 17.68 7.14 35.47
C THR A 70 18.84 8.11 35.58
N THR A 71 19.30 8.59 34.43
CA THR A 71 20.06 9.81 34.35
C THR A 71 19.04 10.91 34.62
N HIS A 72 19.20 11.63 35.73
CA HIS A 72 18.50 12.90 35.96
C HIS A 72 18.94 13.88 34.87
N GLY A 73 18.34 13.76 33.69
CA GLY A 73 18.38 14.74 32.63
C GLY A 73 17.12 15.58 32.74
N ASP A 74 17.29 16.89 32.80
CA ASP A 74 16.24 17.91 32.80
C ASP A 74 15.11 17.52 31.83
N GLY A 75 13.97 17.10 32.39
CA GLY A 75 12.96 16.33 31.68
C GLY A 75 12.10 17.21 30.77
N SER A 76 12.63 17.63 29.63
CA SER A 76 11.82 18.25 28.59
C SER A 76 10.88 17.17 28.03
N VAL A 77 9.58 17.31 28.30
CA VAL A 77 8.53 16.51 27.65
C VAL A 77 8.76 16.58 26.14
N PRO A 78 8.86 15.44 25.42
CA PRO A 78 9.03 15.46 23.98
C PRO A 78 7.88 16.28 23.38
N PRO A 79 8.16 17.22 22.47
CA PRO A 79 7.13 18.08 21.90
C PRO A 79 6.07 17.22 21.22
N MET A 80 4.81 17.34 21.64
CA MET A 80 3.69 16.58 21.10
C MET A 80 2.90 17.43 20.11
N LEU A 81 2.42 16.81 19.04
CA LEU A 81 1.50 17.46 18.11
C LEU A 81 0.13 17.61 18.76
N ASN A 82 -0.42 18.82 18.71
CA ASN A 82 -1.82 19.05 19.04
C ASN A 82 -2.74 18.69 17.86
N GLU A 83 -4.05 18.63 18.10
CA GLU A 83 -5.04 18.23 17.08
C GLU A 83 -5.18 19.23 15.93
N GLU A 84 -4.91 20.52 16.18
CA GLU A 84 -4.92 21.55 15.15
C GLU A 84 -3.76 21.36 14.17
N GLN A 85 -2.55 21.13 14.68
CA GLN A 85 -1.35 20.85 13.87
C GLN A 85 -1.51 19.58 13.02
N LYS A 86 -2.10 18.52 13.58
CA LYS A 86 -2.41 17.30 12.81
C LYS A 86 -3.40 17.59 11.68
N ARG A 87 -4.48 18.31 11.99
CA ARG A 87 -5.50 18.68 11.00
C ARG A 87 -4.93 19.56 9.89
N GLU A 88 -4.11 20.54 10.26
CA GLU A 88 -3.42 21.40 9.29
C GLU A 88 -2.47 20.60 8.41
N ALA A 89 -1.64 19.72 8.99
CA ALA A 89 -0.73 18.87 8.22
C ALA A 89 -1.47 17.99 7.20
N ILE A 90 -2.58 17.37 7.62
CA ILE A 90 -3.44 16.58 6.72
C ILE A 90 -4.01 17.46 5.61
N SER A 91 -4.51 18.66 5.94
CA SER A 91 -5.04 19.59 4.94
C SER A 91 -3.98 20.00 3.92
N VAL A 92 -2.75 20.28 4.37
CA VAL A 92 -1.63 20.64 3.49
C VAL A 92 -1.25 19.46 2.60
N ALA A 93 -1.14 18.26 3.15
CA ALA A 93 -0.83 17.06 2.37
C ALA A 93 -1.91 16.72 1.34
N LEU A 94 -3.20 16.87 1.67
CA LEU A 94 -4.29 16.64 0.70
C LEU A 94 -4.33 17.68 -0.42
N SER A 95 -3.81 18.88 -0.15
CA SER A 95 -3.75 19.97 -1.15
C SER A 95 -2.53 19.87 -2.05
N ASP A 96 -1.53 19.06 -1.69
CA ASP A 96 -0.36 18.81 -2.52
C ASP A 96 -0.76 18.01 -3.78
N PRO A 97 -0.41 18.46 -5.00
CA PRO A 97 -0.84 17.79 -6.23
C PRO A 97 -0.38 16.33 -6.35
N LEU A 98 0.83 16.02 -5.88
CA LEU A 98 1.37 14.67 -5.96
C LEU A 98 0.67 13.76 -4.94
N VAL A 99 0.62 14.16 -3.67
CA VAL A 99 -0.04 13.39 -2.62
C VAL A 99 -1.52 13.24 -2.91
N GLY A 100 -2.23 14.32 -3.25
CA GLY A 100 -3.65 14.31 -3.58
C GLY A 100 -3.98 13.36 -4.72
N ASN A 101 -3.18 13.35 -5.79
CA ASN A 101 -3.37 12.42 -6.92
C ASN A 101 -3.16 10.94 -6.52
N ILE A 102 -2.21 10.65 -5.62
CA ILE A 102 -2.01 9.28 -5.13
C ILE A 102 -3.19 8.86 -4.24
N LEU A 103 -3.58 9.71 -3.30
CA LEU A 103 -4.65 9.43 -2.34
C LEU A 103 -6.04 9.39 -2.99
N ALA A 104 -6.25 10.06 -4.14
CA ALA A 104 -7.52 9.96 -4.88
C ALA A 104 -7.74 8.58 -5.54
N LYS A 105 -6.69 7.77 -5.70
CA LYS A 105 -6.75 6.46 -6.39
C LYS A 105 -7.09 5.28 -5.47
N SER A 106 -7.00 5.47 -4.16
CA SER A 106 -7.33 4.45 -3.17
C SER A 106 -7.82 5.10 -1.89
N ASN A 107 -8.76 4.43 -1.20
CA ASN A 107 -8.99 4.71 0.21
C ASN A 107 -7.67 4.62 0.99
N TRP A 108 -7.56 5.38 2.06
CA TRP A 108 -6.35 5.49 2.85
C TRP A 108 -6.65 5.67 4.33
N THR A 109 -5.65 5.41 5.15
CA THR A 109 -5.69 5.59 6.59
C THR A 109 -4.40 6.25 7.04
N LEU A 110 -4.50 7.29 7.87
CA LEU A 110 -3.36 7.85 8.57
C LEU A 110 -3.01 6.89 9.72
N LEU A 111 -1.86 6.21 9.61
CA LEU A 111 -1.39 5.29 10.65
C LEU A 111 -0.71 6.05 11.79
N GLU A 112 0.10 7.05 11.44
CA GLU A 112 0.89 7.81 12.40
C GLU A 112 1.12 9.23 11.89
N ALA A 113 1.12 10.18 12.83
CA ALA A 113 1.57 11.56 12.61
C ALA A 113 2.46 11.97 13.79
N GLY A 114 3.74 12.18 13.51
CA GLY A 114 4.77 12.53 14.48
C GLY A 114 5.35 13.92 14.24
N PRO A 115 5.85 14.60 15.29
CA PRO A 115 6.46 15.91 15.16
C PRO A 115 7.80 15.81 14.41
N TRP A 116 8.02 16.69 13.45
CA TRP A 116 9.35 17.01 12.95
C TRP A 116 9.86 18.24 13.68
N THR A 117 10.99 18.08 14.36
CA THR A 117 11.55 19.13 15.23
C THR A 117 12.93 19.56 14.78
N GLU A 118 13.20 20.86 14.93
CA GLU A 118 14.52 21.45 14.79
C GLU A 118 14.79 22.33 16.01
N SER A 119 15.95 22.14 16.64
CA SER A 119 16.35 22.89 17.85
C SER A 119 15.27 22.91 18.95
N GLY A 120 14.57 21.78 19.14
CA GLY A 120 13.51 21.62 20.16
C GLY A 120 12.16 22.24 19.80
N ARG A 121 12.01 22.83 18.62
CA ARG A 121 10.74 23.39 18.13
C ARG A 121 10.14 22.50 17.06
N ILE A 122 8.82 22.32 17.09
CA ILE A 122 8.09 21.64 16.01
C ILE A 122 8.11 22.57 14.79
N VAL A 123 8.79 22.14 13.73
CA VAL A 123 8.81 22.83 12.43
C VAL A 123 7.84 22.18 11.44
N GLY A 124 7.46 20.93 11.68
CA GLY A 124 6.58 20.21 10.78
C GLY A 124 6.03 18.90 11.34
N VAL A 125 5.46 18.11 10.45
CA VAL A 125 4.83 16.82 10.76
C VAL A 125 5.31 15.76 9.76
N ILE A 126 5.74 14.61 10.27
CA ILE A 126 5.96 13.39 9.50
C ILE A 126 4.68 12.55 9.60
N MET A 127 4.08 12.21 8.47
CA MET A 127 2.89 11.37 8.40
C MET A 127 3.19 10.06 7.70
N LEU A 128 2.73 8.95 8.28
CA LEU A 128 2.66 7.64 7.63
C LEU A 128 1.22 7.36 7.21
N ILE A 129 0.97 7.35 5.91
CA ILE A 129 -0.33 7.09 5.33
C ILE A 129 -0.30 5.73 4.63
N ARG A 130 -1.22 4.84 4.97
CA ARG A 130 -1.39 3.54 4.31
C ARG A 130 -2.52 3.59 3.31
N LEU A 131 -2.32 3.02 2.14
CA LEU A 131 -3.37 2.82 1.14
C LEU A 131 -4.04 1.46 1.37
N GLU A 132 -5.36 1.42 1.22
CA GLU A 132 -6.13 0.18 1.30
C GLU A 132 -5.76 -0.77 0.16
N ARG A 133 -5.53 -0.22 -1.03
CA ARG A 133 -5.07 -0.96 -2.21
C ARG A 133 -3.85 -0.29 -2.82
N PRO A 134 -2.86 -1.06 -3.30
CA PRO A 134 -1.72 -0.50 -4.00
C PRO A 134 -2.15 0.25 -5.27
N VAL A 135 -1.48 1.37 -5.57
CA VAL A 135 -1.75 2.18 -6.76
C VAL A 135 -0.48 2.41 -7.57
N TRP A 136 -0.56 2.34 -8.90
CA TRP A 136 0.58 2.63 -9.76
C TRP A 136 0.76 4.14 -9.94
N VAL A 137 1.96 4.63 -9.65
CA VAL A 137 2.29 6.06 -9.68
C VAL A 137 3.62 6.26 -10.39
N SER A 138 3.70 7.32 -11.18
CA SER A 138 4.93 7.83 -11.77
C SER A 138 5.14 9.26 -11.30
N GLY A 139 6.35 9.61 -10.88
CA GLY A 139 6.64 10.96 -10.43
C GLY A 139 8.09 11.17 -10.02
N GLU A 140 8.39 12.41 -9.68
CA GLU A 140 9.58 12.79 -8.93
C GLU A 140 9.23 12.80 -7.45
N PHE A 141 10.03 12.10 -6.66
CA PHE A 141 9.87 11.93 -5.24
C PHE A 141 11.08 12.52 -4.53
N LYS A 142 10.88 12.86 -3.27
CA LYS A 142 11.95 13.31 -2.41
C LYS A 142 11.86 12.51 -1.12
N ASP A 143 12.93 11.79 -0.78
CA ASP A 143 12.98 11.04 0.46
C ASP A 143 13.07 11.99 1.67
N ILE A 144 12.85 11.44 2.87
CA ILE A 144 12.94 12.22 4.12
C ILE A 144 14.38 12.71 4.36
N GLY A 145 15.38 12.04 3.77
CA GLY A 145 16.79 12.44 3.80
C GLY A 145 17.15 13.58 2.83
N GLY A 146 16.17 14.09 2.08
CA GLY A 146 16.31 15.22 1.17
C GLY A 146 16.75 14.87 -0.25
N LYS A 147 16.96 13.59 -0.59
CA LYS A 147 17.36 13.16 -1.93
C LYS A 147 16.15 13.07 -2.85
N SER A 148 16.23 13.77 -3.97
CA SER A 148 15.25 13.66 -5.04
C SER A 148 15.59 12.49 -5.96
N TYR A 149 14.56 11.76 -6.37
CA TYR A 149 14.68 10.67 -7.33
C TYR A 149 13.40 10.54 -8.15
N ARG A 150 13.52 10.04 -9.38
CA ARG A 150 12.35 9.72 -10.19
C ARG A 150 12.03 8.25 -10.04
N ALA A 151 10.75 7.90 -9.95
CA ALA A 151 10.33 6.51 -9.92
C ALA A 151 8.97 6.28 -10.55
N LYS A 152 8.73 5.03 -10.93
CA LYS A 152 7.42 4.48 -11.25
C LYS A 152 7.21 3.23 -10.41
N LEU A 153 6.17 3.15 -9.60
CA LEU A 153 6.02 2.03 -8.67
C LEU A 153 4.59 1.82 -8.21
N TRP A 154 4.31 0.60 -7.76
CA TRP A 154 3.14 0.31 -6.94
C TRP A 154 3.36 0.87 -5.54
N VAL A 155 2.57 1.87 -5.16
CA VAL A 155 2.62 2.52 -3.86
C VAL A 155 1.58 1.86 -2.95
N GLY A 156 1.97 1.42 -1.75
CA GLY A 156 1.02 0.94 -0.73
C GLY A 156 1.01 1.78 0.54
N ASN A 157 2.01 2.63 0.72
CA ASN A 157 2.07 3.62 1.79
C ASN A 157 2.87 4.85 1.33
N LEU A 158 2.69 5.95 2.04
CA LEU A 158 3.40 7.21 1.83
C LEU A 158 3.95 7.68 3.17
N HIS A 159 5.23 8.04 3.19
CA HIS A 159 5.72 8.97 4.18
C HIS A 159 5.65 10.39 3.60
N VAL A 160 4.97 11.28 4.30
CA VAL A 160 4.79 12.68 3.87
C VAL A 160 5.35 13.58 4.95
N LEU A 161 6.29 14.45 4.58
CA LEU A 161 6.83 15.48 5.45
C LEU A 161 6.18 16.81 5.10
N VAL A 162 5.54 17.43 6.09
CA VAL A 162 4.87 18.72 5.95
C VAL A 162 5.60 19.76 6.78
N ASP A 163 5.93 20.89 6.18
CA ASP A 163 6.36 22.10 6.87
C ASP A 163 5.12 22.92 7.20
N LEU A 164 4.83 23.09 8.50
CA LEU A 164 3.66 23.81 8.98
C LEU A 164 3.83 25.33 8.80
N SER A 165 5.06 25.84 8.92
CA SER A 165 5.33 27.28 8.78
C SER A 165 5.20 27.73 7.32
N ALA A 166 5.77 26.96 6.39
CA ALA A 166 5.69 27.23 4.96
C ALA A 166 4.40 26.69 4.32
N ARG A 167 3.56 25.98 5.08
CA ARG A 167 2.30 25.34 4.66
C ARG A 167 2.43 24.54 3.36
N ARG A 168 3.47 23.72 3.29
CA ARG A 168 3.77 22.90 2.09
C ARG A 168 4.28 21.51 2.45
N VAL A 169 4.08 20.58 1.52
CA VAL A 169 4.77 19.29 1.55
C VAL A 169 6.22 19.50 1.10
N VAL A 170 7.18 19.01 1.89
CA VAL A 170 8.61 19.13 1.61
C VAL A 170 9.25 17.82 1.16
N ALA A 171 8.63 16.68 1.47
CA ALA A 171 9.07 15.36 1.02
C ALA A 171 7.88 14.40 0.90
N VAL A 172 7.91 13.55 -0.12
CA VAL A 172 6.96 12.46 -0.34
C VAL A 172 7.77 11.23 -0.71
N SER A 173 7.82 10.28 0.22
CA SER A 173 8.58 9.03 0.07
C SER A 173 7.61 7.85 -0.01
N PRO A 174 7.26 7.38 -1.21
CA PRO A 174 6.38 6.22 -1.37
C PRO A 174 7.06 4.92 -0.97
N GLY A 175 6.34 4.09 -0.21
CA GLY A 175 6.71 2.70 0.02
C GLY A 175 6.25 1.82 -1.13
N MET A 176 7.20 1.12 -1.75
CA MET A 176 6.91 0.12 -2.78
C MET A 176 6.11 -1.04 -2.15
N ALA A 177 5.00 -1.38 -2.78
CA ALA A 177 4.11 -2.45 -2.36
C ALA A 177 4.21 -3.67 -3.28
N ARG A 178 3.65 -4.78 -2.81
CA ARG A 178 3.40 -5.92 -3.67
C ARG A 178 2.42 -5.52 -4.78
N PRO A 179 2.77 -5.74 -6.07
CA PRO A 179 1.90 -5.46 -7.19
C PRO A 179 0.65 -6.36 -7.12
N PRO A 180 -0.56 -5.80 -7.30
CA PRO A 180 -1.77 -6.60 -7.47
C PRO A 180 -1.85 -7.24 -8.87
N GLY A 181 -1.03 -6.76 -9.81
CA GLY A 181 -0.96 -7.23 -11.19
C GLY A 181 0.05 -6.40 -11.99
N ASP A 182 0.05 -6.60 -13.30
CA ASP A 182 0.91 -5.84 -14.21
C ASP A 182 0.51 -4.34 -14.25
N PRO A 183 1.47 -3.40 -14.19
CA PRO A 183 1.17 -2.00 -14.41
C PRO A 183 0.78 -1.73 -15.88
N PRO A 184 0.13 -0.58 -16.18
CA PRO A 184 -0.34 -0.27 -17.55
C PRO A 184 0.75 -0.34 -18.63
N GLU A 185 2.00 -0.06 -18.26
CA GLU A 185 3.15 -0.02 -19.16
C GLU A 185 4.01 -1.30 -19.14
N ALA A 186 3.52 -2.38 -18.51
CA ALA A 186 4.25 -3.63 -18.32
C ALA A 186 4.85 -4.23 -19.59
N ALA A 187 4.15 -4.12 -20.73
CA ALA A 187 4.61 -4.62 -22.03
C ALA A 187 5.97 -4.02 -22.46
N THR A 188 6.26 -2.78 -22.05
CA THR A 188 7.52 -2.08 -22.35
C THR A 188 8.72 -2.75 -21.66
N TYR A 189 8.47 -3.53 -20.61
CA TYR A 189 9.51 -4.11 -19.76
C TYR A 189 9.59 -5.63 -19.86
N GLU A 190 8.96 -6.27 -20.87
CA GLU A 190 9.00 -7.74 -21.03
C GLU A 190 10.42 -8.28 -21.18
N ALA A 191 11.31 -7.58 -21.88
CA ALA A 191 12.70 -8.01 -22.01
C ALA A 191 13.43 -8.04 -20.66
N LEU A 192 13.14 -7.09 -19.76
CA LEU A 192 13.70 -7.06 -18.41
C LEU A 192 13.04 -8.11 -17.52
N ARG A 193 11.73 -8.31 -17.68
CA ARG A 193 10.99 -9.36 -16.98
C ARG A 193 11.56 -10.74 -17.29
N ALA A 194 11.91 -11.02 -18.54
CA ALA A 194 12.54 -12.28 -18.93
C ALA A 194 13.88 -12.53 -18.21
N VAL A 195 14.66 -11.47 -17.95
CA VAL A 195 15.90 -11.55 -17.15
C VAL A 195 15.57 -11.93 -15.70
N ALA A 196 14.59 -11.27 -15.10
CA ALA A 196 14.15 -11.58 -13.72
C ALA A 196 13.53 -12.98 -13.61
N GLU A 197 12.73 -13.39 -14.59
CA GLU A 197 12.10 -14.71 -14.69
C GLU A 197 13.15 -15.83 -14.74
N LYS A 198 14.23 -15.65 -15.49
CA LYS A 198 15.36 -16.59 -15.52
C LYS A 198 16.00 -16.80 -14.14
N LYS A 199 16.07 -15.75 -13.31
CA LYS A 199 16.62 -15.82 -11.95
C LYS A 199 15.63 -16.41 -10.95
N LEU A 200 14.34 -16.12 -11.10
CA LEU A 200 13.28 -16.53 -10.16
C LEU A 200 12.69 -17.91 -10.47
N GLY A 201 12.80 -18.39 -11.70
CA GLY A 201 12.18 -19.65 -12.15
C GLY A 201 10.65 -19.57 -12.31
N THR A 202 10.09 -18.36 -12.26
CA THR A 202 8.65 -18.09 -12.43
C THR A 202 8.46 -16.67 -12.96
N ARG A 203 7.33 -16.42 -13.63
CA ARG A 203 7.02 -15.11 -14.21
C ARG A 203 6.74 -14.08 -13.10
N PRO A 204 7.58 -13.04 -12.95
CA PRO A 204 7.37 -12.03 -11.93
C PRO A 204 6.51 -10.87 -12.43
N LEU A 205 6.05 -10.06 -11.47
CA LEU A 205 5.35 -8.80 -11.69
C LEU A 205 6.30 -7.62 -11.45
N LEU A 206 6.17 -6.56 -12.25
CA LEU A 206 6.91 -5.33 -12.05
C LEU A 206 6.38 -4.57 -10.83
N ALA A 207 7.20 -4.42 -9.80
CA ALA A 207 6.88 -3.70 -8.56
C ALA A 207 7.25 -2.22 -8.66
N GLY A 208 8.37 -1.90 -9.31
CA GLY A 208 8.79 -0.53 -9.50
C GLY A 208 10.02 -0.37 -10.40
N LEU A 209 10.29 0.87 -10.77
CA LEU A 209 11.40 1.31 -11.61
C LEU A 209 11.93 2.62 -11.03
N PHE A 210 13.19 2.61 -10.58
CA PHE A 210 13.82 3.74 -9.90
C PHE A 210 14.94 4.30 -10.76
N TYR A 211 14.99 5.62 -10.91
CA TYR A 211 16.04 6.32 -11.63
C TYR A 211 16.90 7.06 -10.62
N THR A 212 18.16 6.64 -10.52
CA THR A 212 19.15 7.20 -9.60
C THR A 212 20.41 7.56 -10.37
N ASP A 213 21.35 8.26 -9.73
CA ASP A 213 22.65 8.55 -10.33
C ASP A 213 23.44 7.27 -10.67
N GLU A 214 23.28 6.21 -9.86
CA GLU A 214 23.89 4.89 -10.11
C GLU A 214 23.21 4.16 -11.29
N TYR A 215 21.89 4.36 -11.47
CA TYR A 215 21.09 3.72 -12.51
C TYR A 215 20.25 4.74 -13.29
N PRO A 216 20.87 5.55 -14.17
CA PRO A 216 20.17 6.64 -14.87
C PRO A 216 19.14 6.12 -15.88
N ALA A 217 19.38 4.95 -16.49
CA ALA A 217 18.41 4.25 -17.34
C ALA A 217 17.29 3.56 -16.54
N GLY A 218 17.50 3.41 -15.22
CA GLY A 218 16.59 2.81 -14.28
C GLY A 218 17.06 1.47 -13.72
N LEU A 219 16.61 1.19 -12.50
CA LEU A 219 16.69 -0.11 -11.84
C LEU A 219 15.27 -0.64 -11.66
N ALA A 220 14.94 -1.72 -12.38
CA ALA A 220 13.62 -2.33 -12.36
C ALA A 220 13.54 -3.42 -11.29
N PHE A 221 12.53 -3.36 -10.43
CA PHE A 221 12.28 -4.33 -9.38
C PHE A 221 11.11 -5.24 -9.76
N PHE A 222 11.36 -6.53 -9.79
CA PHE A 222 10.41 -7.57 -10.09
C PHE A 222 10.17 -8.42 -8.85
N THR A 223 8.92 -8.77 -8.56
CA THR A 223 8.57 -9.64 -7.43
C THR A 223 7.79 -10.85 -7.90
N ALA A 224 8.05 -11.98 -7.24
CA ALA A 224 7.28 -13.20 -7.39
C ALA A 224 7.24 -13.97 -6.07
N THR A 225 6.20 -14.77 -5.90
CA THR A 225 6.17 -15.81 -4.87
C THR A 225 6.87 -17.05 -5.41
N VAL A 226 7.95 -17.49 -4.75
CA VAL A 226 8.71 -18.71 -5.10
C VAL A 226 8.61 -19.67 -3.92
N GLY A 227 7.87 -20.77 -4.11
CA GLY A 227 7.42 -21.60 -2.99
C GLY A 227 6.47 -20.80 -2.10
N ASP A 228 6.77 -20.69 -0.81
CA ASP A 228 5.97 -19.93 0.17
C ASP A 228 6.53 -18.53 0.47
N ARG A 229 7.59 -18.12 -0.24
CA ARG A 229 8.36 -16.91 0.07
C ARG A 229 8.26 -15.89 -1.06
N GLU A 230 8.06 -14.64 -0.71
CA GLU A 230 8.15 -13.54 -1.66
C GLU A 230 9.62 -13.21 -1.92
N ARG A 231 9.98 -13.10 -3.18
CA ARG A 231 11.33 -12.74 -3.62
C ARG A 231 11.27 -11.53 -4.54
N ILE A 232 12.26 -10.68 -4.41
CA ILE A 232 12.47 -9.52 -5.25
C ILE A 232 13.77 -9.66 -6.03
N VAL A 233 13.75 -9.30 -7.31
CA VAL A 233 14.93 -9.23 -8.18
C VAL A 233 15.00 -7.85 -8.79
N ALA A 234 16.15 -7.21 -8.62
CA ALA A 234 16.47 -5.96 -9.27
C ALA A 234 17.22 -6.22 -10.59
N VAL A 235 16.84 -5.53 -11.65
CA VAL A 235 17.43 -5.63 -12.99
C VAL A 235 17.86 -4.23 -13.44
N ASP A 236 19.15 -4.08 -13.76
CA ASP A 236 19.68 -2.87 -14.41
C ASP A 236 19.10 -2.78 -15.82
N VAL A 237 18.39 -1.69 -16.13
CA VAL A 237 17.71 -1.49 -17.41
C VAL A 237 18.71 -1.36 -18.57
N ALA A 238 19.84 -0.69 -18.35
CA ALA A 238 20.83 -0.46 -19.40
C ALA A 238 21.58 -1.74 -19.74
N ARG A 239 22.01 -2.49 -18.71
CA ARG A 239 22.83 -3.70 -18.87
C ARG A 239 22.00 -4.97 -19.06
N ARG A 240 20.70 -4.92 -18.74
CA ARG A 240 19.78 -6.08 -18.74
C ARG A 240 20.32 -7.23 -17.89
N MET A 241 20.84 -6.88 -16.72
CA MET A 241 21.49 -7.80 -15.79
C MET A 241 20.87 -7.70 -14.42
N VAL A 242 20.80 -8.84 -13.72
CA VAL A 242 20.41 -8.88 -12.32
C VAL A 242 21.45 -8.13 -11.48
N VAL A 243 20.97 -7.33 -10.52
CA VAL A 243 21.79 -6.67 -9.52
C VAL A 243 21.55 -7.36 -8.18
N ASP A 244 22.43 -8.28 -7.82
CA ASP A 244 22.26 -9.12 -6.61
C ASP A 244 22.21 -8.28 -5.31
N LYS A 245 22.90 -7.12 -5.26
CA LYS A 245 22.87 -6.19 -4.11
C LYS A 245 21.46 -5.77 -3.68
N TYR A 246 20.53 -5.63 -4.64
CA TYR A 246 19.16 -5.18 -4.40
C TYR A 246 18.14 -6.31 -4.62
N SER A 247 18.60 -7.56 -4.69
CA SER A 247 17.77 -8.74 -4.90
C SER A 247 17.80 -9.64 -3.67
N GLY A 248 16.70 -10.32 -3.36
CA GLY A 248 16.64 -11.18 -2.19
C GLY A 248 15.24 -11.65 -1.83
N GLU A 249 15.15 -12.27 -0.67
CA GLU A 249 13.88 -12.60 -0.03
C GLU A 249 13.29 -11.36 0.63
N VAL A 250 11.98 -11.15 0.47
CA VAL A 250 11.26 -10.08 1.16
C VAL A 250 10.94 -10.57 2.57
N ILE A 251 11.67 -10.04 3.56
CA ILE A 251 11.41 -10.33 4.97
C ILE A 251 10.13 -9.59 5.36
N LYS A 252 9.08 -10.35 5.71
CA LYS A 252 7.89 -9.76 6.33
C LYS A 252 8.20 -9.47 7.81
N PRO A 253 7.94 -8.25 8.30
CA PRO A 253 7.95 -7.98 9.73
C PRO A 253 6.86 -8.75 10.47
#